data_AF-A0A8J5FJ52-F1
#
_entry.id   AF-A0A8J5FJ52-F1
#
_cell.length_a   1.000
_cell.length_b   1.000
_cell.length_c   1.000
_cell.angle_alpha   90.00
_cell.angle_beta   90.00
_cell.angle_gamma   90.00
#
_symmetry.space_group_name_H-M   'P 1'
#
loop_
_entity.id
_entity.type
_entity.pdbx_description
1 polymer ?
#
loop_
_entity_poly.entity_id
_entity_poly.type
_entity_poly.pdbx_seq_one_letter_code
_entity_poly.pdbx_strand_id
1 'polypeptide(L)'
;MLQAAAGYVKFMQAQVGLLGLFGGPIKDWIAPLEIERRTRVLMSSIQVQEQLAAEGRCVAPREVVKTMVKDGDIMSNLAIACDLTRFIELINIGLH
;
A
#
# COMPACT_ATOMS: atom_id res chain seq x y z
N MET A 1 24.85 5.78 -5.53
CA MET A 1 24.31 6.48 -4.33
C MET A 1 22.99 7.19 -4.64
N LEU A 2 22.94 8.10 -5.62
CA LEU A 2 21.72 8.86 -5.96
C LEU A 2 20.51 7.98 -6.36
N GLN A 3 20.74 6.89 -7.11
CA GLN A 3 19.66 5.98 -7.52
C GLN A 3 19.01 5.24 -6.34
N ALA A 4 19.80 4.82 -5.36
CA ALA A 4 19.29 4.19 -4.14
C ALA A 4 18.49 5.18 -3.29
N ALA A 5 18.97 6.42 -3.16
CA ALA A 5 18.24 7.50 -2.49
C ALA A 5 16.92 7.83 -3.19
N ALA A 6 16.90 7.85 -4.53
CA ALA A 6 15.67 8.05 -5.29
C ALA A 6 14.66 6.91 -5.08
N GLY A 7 15.12 5.66 -4.97
CA GLY A 7 14.29 4.51 -4.62
C GLY A 7 13.65 4.66 -3.23
N TYR A 8 14.46 5.07 -2.25
CA TYR A 8 13.99 5.30 -0.88
C TYR A 8 12.94 6.41 -0.79
N VAL A 9 13.12 7.51 -1.54
CA VAL A 9 12.13 8.60 -1.60
C VAL A 9 10.80 8.10 -2.19
N LYS A 10 10.83 7.32 -3.28
CA LYS A 10 9.61 6.73 -3.86
C LYS A 10 8.90 5.80 -2.88
N PHE A 11 9.65 4.99 -2.15
CA PHE A 11 9.11 4.14 -1.10
C PHE A 11 8.42 4.96 0.00
N MET A 12 9.08 6.01 0.52
CA MET A 12 8.50 6.90 1.53
C MET A 12 7.24 7.61 1.02
N GLN A 13 7.23 8.03 -0.25
CA GLN A 13 6.04 8.62 -0.89
C GLN A 13 4.88 7.62 -0.95
N ALA A 14 5.15 6.36 -1.31
CA ALA A 14 4.12 5.31 -1.33
C ALA A 14 3.56 5.03 0.07
N GLN A 15 4.43 4.98 1.08
CA GLN A 15 4.06 4.79 2.48
C GLN A 15 3.17 5.91 3.01
N VAL A 16 3.56 7.17 2.80
CA VAL A 16 2.76 8.34 3.20
C VAL A 16 1.44 8.37 2.42
N GLY A 17 1.46 8.04 1.13
CA GLY A 17 0.26 7.94 0.30
C GLY A 17 -0.75 6.94 0.88
N LEU A 18 -0.28 5.77 1.32
CA LEU A 18 -1.12 4.77 1.97
C LEU A 18 -1.71 5.25 3.31
N LEU A 19 -0.93 5.96 4.12
CA LEU A 19 -1.47 6.59 5.35
C LEU A 19 -2.57 7.60 5.00
N GLY A 20 -2.40 8.33 3.90
CA GLY A 20 -3.43 9.22 3.36
C GLY A 20 -4.74 8.48 3.08
N LEU A 21 -4.69 7.21 2.67
CA LEU A 21 -5.88 6.40 2.39
C LEU A 21 -6.72 6.11 3.64
N PHE A 22 -6.13 6.14 4.83
CA PHE A 22 -6.89 6.05 6.09
C PHE A 22 -7.70 7.32 6.40
N GLY A 23 -7.34 8.47 5.81
CA GLY A 23 -8.02 9.75 5.99
C GLY A 23 -9.23 9.99 5.07
N GLY A 24 -9.69 8.99 4.32
CA GLY A 24 -10.88 9.10 3.45
C GLY A 24 -10.75 9.49 1.95
N PRO A 25 -9.65 9.28 1.22
CA PRO A 25 -9.63 9.43 -0.24
C PRO A 25 -10.35 8.31 -1.01
N ILE A 26 -10.45 7.11 -0.41
CA ILE A 26 -11.13 5.97 -1.05
C ILE A 26 -12.59 6.02 -0.65
N LYS A 27 -13.47 6.01 -1.65
CA LYS A 27 -14.92 6.01 -1.46
C LYS A 27 -15.33 4.78 -0.63
N ASP A 28 -16.13 5.02 0.41
CA ASP A 28 -16.66 3.98 1.31
C ASP A 28 -15.60 3.19 2.12
N TRP A 29 -14.35 3.64 2.16
CA TRP A 29 -13.32 3.06 3.02
C TRP A 29 -13.27 3.73 4.39
N ILE A 30 -13.73 3.02 5.41
CA ILE A 30 -13.42 3.32 6.81
C ILE A 30 -12.58 2.16 7.32
N ALA A 31 -11.30 2.42 7.56
CA ALA A 31 -10.45 1.40 8.14
C ALA A 31 -10.96 1.05 9.54
N PRO A 32 -11.09 -0.26 9.87
CA PRO A 32 -11.28 -0.66 11.24
C PRO A 32 -10.16 -0.08 12.10
N LEU A 33 -10.51 0.52 13.24
CA LEU A 33 -9.58 1.21 14.14
C LEU A 33 -8.35 0.36 14.48
N GLU A 34 -8.55 -0.96 14.60
CA GLU A 34 -7.48 -1.91 14.86
C GLU A 34 -6.49 -2.06 13.69
N ILE A 35 -6.99 -2.11 12.45
CA ILE A 35 -6.16 -2.20 11.25
C ILE A 35 -5.37 -0.92 11.05
N GLU A 36 -6.01 0.23 11.25
CA GLU A 36 -5.35 1.53 11.20
C GLU A 36 -4.24 1.62 12.26
N ARG A 37 -4.54 1.25 13.51
CA ARG A 37 -3.57 1.28 14.61
C ARG A 37 -2.37 0.37 14.34
N ARG A 38 -2.61 -0.88 13.93
CA ARG A 38 -1.52 -1.84 13.61
C ARG A 38 -0.66 -1.33 12.46
N THR A 39 -1.28 -0.80 11.40
CA THR A 39 -0.56 -0.24 10.25
C THR A 39 0.28 0.97 10.68
N ARG A 40 -0.29 1.89 11.46
CA ARG A 40 0.43 3.06 11.98
C ARG A 40 1.63 2.67 12.84
N VAL A 41 1.49 1.65 13.69
CA VAL A 41 2.61 1.12 14.50
C VAL A 41 3.73 0.59 13.61
N LEU A 42 3.41 -0.25 12.61
CA LEU A 42 4.40 -0.78 11.68
C LEU A 42 5.11 0.34 10.91
N MET A 43 4.35 1.32 10.44
CA MET A 43 4.87 2.47 9.69
C MET A 43 5.72 3.42 10.53
N SER A 44 5.50 3.47 11.85
CA SER A 44 6.33 4.26 12.78
C SER A 44 7.67 3.61 13.12
N SER A 45 7.84 2.32 12.83
CA SER A 45 9.08 1.59 13.13
C SER A 45 10.11 1.79 12.03
N ILE A 46 11.12 2.64 12.29
CA ILE A 46 12.21 2.95 11.35
C ILE A 46 12.89 1.66 10.85
N GLN A 47 13.22 0.74 11.76
CA GLN A 47 13.89 -0.51 11.41
C GLN A 47 13.06 -1.36 10.44
N VAL A 48 11.74 -1.41 10.64
CA VAL A 48 10.83 -2.12 9.72
C VAL A 48 10.80 -1.40 8.37
N GLN A 49 10.80 -0.06 8.35
CA GLN A 49 10.76 0.71 7.11
C GLN A 49 12.04 0.61 6.29
N GLU A 50 13.19 0.64 6.94
CA GLU A 50 14.48 0.44 6.27
C GLU A 50 14.57 -0.96 5.64
N GLN A 51 14.12 -2.00 6.36
CA GLN A 51 14.10 -3.36 5.84
C GLN A 51 13.16 -3.50 4.63
N LEU A 52 11.93 -2.99 4.74
CA LEU A 52 10.97 -3.01 3.64
C LEU A 52 11.49 -2.24 2.42
N ALA A 53 12.12 -1.09 2.63
CA ALA A 53 12.71 -0.30 1.56
C ALA A 53 13.87 -1.05 0.87
N ALA A 54 14.73 -1.71 1.64
CA ALA A 54 15.84 -2.51 1.11
C ALA A 54 15.34 -3.69 0.26
N GLU A 55 14.19 -4.24 0.61
CA GLU A 55 13.53 -5.34 -0.12
C GLU A 55 12.60 -4.87 -1.25
N GLY A 56 12.39 -3.56 -1.39
CA GLY A 56 11.44 -2.99 -2.35
C GLY A 56 9.98 -3.36 -2.06
N ARG A 57 9.64 -3.66 -0.80
CA ARG A 57 8.30 -4.04 -0.35
C ARG A 57 7.64 -2.89 0.40
N CYS A 58 6.31 -2.87 0.52
CA CYS A 58 5.59 -1.93 1.39
C CYS A 58 4.54 -2.67 2.23
N VAL A 59 4.16 -2.08 3.37
CA VAL A 59 3.00 -2.53 4.14
C VAL A 59 1.77 -1.96 3.47
N ALA A 60 0.74 -2.77 3.21
CA ALA A 60 -0.57 -2.31 2.77
C ALA A 60 -1.67 -3.16 3.43
N PRO A 61 -2.71 -2.55 4.05
CA PRO A 61 -3.85 -3.32 4.52
C PRO A 61 -4.55 -4.01 3.34
N ARG A 62 -4.83 -5.30 3.49
CA ARG A 62 -5.47 -6.09 2.44
C ARG A 62 -6.83 -5.51 2.04
N GLU A 63 -7.54 -4.96 3.00
CA GLU A 63 -8.86 -4.38 2.85
C GLU A 63 -8.84 -3.07 2.03
N VAL A 64 -7.78 -2.26 2.16
CA VAL A 64 -7.56 -1.07 1.32
C VAL A 64 -7.45 -1.50 -0.14
N VAL A 65 -6.62 -2.50 -0.41
CA VAL A 65 -6.40 -3.04 -1.76
C VAL A 65 -7.68 -3.61 -2.36
N LYS A 66 -8.45 -4.36 -1.56
CA LYS A 66 -9.75 -4.89 -1.97
C LYS A 66 -10.75 -3.79 -2.29
N THR A 67 -10.70 -2.66 -1.58
CA THR A 67 -11.59 -1.52 -1.81
C THR A 67 -11.21 -0.77 -3.07
N MET A 68 -9.90 -0.61 -3.34
CA MET A 68 -9.41 0.00 -4.59
C MET A 68 -9.91 -0.74 -5.84
N VAL A 69 -10.01 -2.08 -5.80
CA VAL A 69 -10.53 -2.87 -6.94
C VAL A 69 -12.04 -2.74 -7.12
N LYS A 70 -12.76 -2.27 -6.11
CA LYS A 70 -14.20 -1.96 -6.22
C LYS A 70 -14.45 -0.52 -6.65
N ASP A 71 -13.43 0.33 -6.64
CA ASP A 71 -13.53 1.73 -7.02
C ASP A 71 -13.50 1.87 -8.54
N GLY A 72 -14.62 2.32 -9.12
CA GLY A 72 -14.77 2.46 -10.57
C GLY A 72 -13.85 3.50 -11.19
N ASP A 73 -13.46 4.54 -10.45
CA ASP A 73 -12.57 5.59 -10.94
C ASP A 73 -11.13 5.06 -11.01
N ILE A 74 -10.70 4.29 -10.00
CA ILE A 74 -9.39 3.62 -10.00
C ILE A 74 -9.32 2.58 -11.14
N MET A 75 -10.36 1.76 -11.27
CA MET A 75 -10.39 0.68 -12.28
C MET A 75 -10.63 1.18 -13.71
N SER A 76 -11.00 2.45 -13.90
CA SER A 76 -11.10 3.08 -15.22
C SER A 76 -9.73 3.23 -15.91
N ASN A 77 -8.64 3.25 -15.13
CA ASN A 77 -7.29 3.28 -15.66
C ASN A 77 -6.79 1.86 -15.92
N LEU A 78 -6.64 1.50 -17.19
CA LEU A 78 -6.27 0.14 -17.61
C LEU A 78 -4.94 -0.35 -17.01
N ALA A 79 -3.92 0.51 -16.93
CA ALA A 79 -2.62 0.12 -16.38
C ALA A 79 -2.73 -0.21 -14.88
N ILE A 80 -3.43 0.65 -14.13
CA ILE A 80 -3.67 0.46 -12.69
C ILE A 80 -4.55 -0.77 -12.45
N ALA A 81 -5.58 -0.97 -13.27
CA ALA A 81 -6.47 -2.12 -13.17
C ALA A 81 -5.72 -3.44 -13.36
N CYS A 82 -4.87 -3.55 -14.39
CA CYS A 82 -4.05 -4.73 -14.63
C CYS A 82 -3.09 -5.03 -13.46
N ASP A 83 -2.42 -4.00 -12.95
CA ASP A 83 -1.50 -4.14 -11.82
C ASP A 83 -2.21 -4.58 -10.55
N LEU A 84 -3.36 -3.99 -10.23
CA LEU A 84 -4.17 -4.35 -9.06
C LEU A 84 -4.74 -5.77 -9.15
N THR A 85 -5.25 -6.17 -10.32
CA THR A 85 -5.76 -7.54 -10.53
C THR A 85 -4.64 -8.56 -10.31
N ARG A 86 -3.47 -8.35 -10.92
CA ARG A 86 -2.30 -9.21 -10.73
C ARG A 86 -1.87 -9.25 -9.27
N PHE A 87 -1.88 -8.12 -8.59
CA PHE A 87 -1.51 -8.02 -7.18
C PHE A 87 -2.47 -8.82 -6.28
N ILE A 88 -3.78 -8.77 -6.53
CA ILE A 88 -4.77 -9.56 -5.79
C ILE A 88 -4.59 -11.07 -6.05
N GLU A 89 -4.33 -11.46 -7.30
CA GLU A 89 -4.06 -12.86 -7.64
C GLU A 89 -2.85 -13.40 -6.88
N LEU A 90 -1.76 -12.63 -6.82
CA LEU A 90 -0.57 -12.99 -6.05
C LEU A 90 -0.85 -13.17 -4.55
N ILE A 91 -1.66 -12.29 -3.96
CA ILE A 91 -2.08 -12.41 -2.55
C ILE A 91 -2.92 -13.67 -2.32
N ASN A 92 -3.79 -14.04 -3.27
CA ASN A 92 -4.65 -15.21 -3.13
C ASN A 92 -3.93 -16.55 -3.35
N ILE A 93 -2.77 -16.53 -4.05
CA ILE A 93 -1.95 -17.72 -4.31
C ILE A 93 -1.04 -18.08 -3.10
N GLY A 94 -0.92 -17.20 -2.10
CA GLY A 94 -0.29 -17.56 -0.82
C GLY A 94 1.22 -17.72 -0.86
N LEU A 95 1.95 -16.88 -1.61
CA LEU A 95 3.39 -16.74 -1.39
C LEU A 95 3.62 -15.90 -0.13
N HIS A 96 3.84 -16.63 0.98
CA HIS A 96 4.12 -16.15 2.32
C HIS A 96 5.62 -15.88 2.53
#